data_AF-A0A3B0SX43-F1
#
_entry.id   AF-A0A3B0SX43-F1
#
_cell.length_a   1.000
_cell.length_b   1.000
_cell.length_c   1.000
_cell.angle_alpha   90.00
_cell.angle_beta   90.00
_cell.angle_gamma   90.00
#
_symmetry.space_group_name_H-M   'P 1'
#
loop_
_entity.id
_entity.type
_entity.pdbx_description
1 polymer ?
#
loop_
_entity_poly.entity_id
_entity_poly.type
_entity_poly.pdbx_seq_one_letter_code
_entity_poly.pdbx_strand_id
1 'polypeptide(L)'
;MDFWNVFWLLAIWIPLILLWIFALVDLFRSSMSGITKALWAIAIVLLPVLGVIVYFGLRETGQNQYAVTAPGQTGPDPDTADTIARLHDLNQRGVLDDLEYAKYKTYLVR
;
A
#
# COMPACT_ATOMS: atom_id res chain seq x y z
N MET A 1 -17.92 -1.43 -21.84
CA MET A 1 -16.62 -0.76 -21.59
C MET A 1 -16.70 0.60 -22.25
N ASP A 2 -16.47 1.67 -21.51
CA ASP A 2 -16.56 3.02 -22.04
C ASP A 2 -15.32 3.39 -22.85
N PHE A 3 -15.48 4.30 -23.81
CA PHE A 3 -14.38 4.77 -24.68
C PHE A 3 -13.13 5.16 -23.89
N TRP A 4 -13.33 5.89 -22.80
CA TRP A 4 -12.24 6.39 -21.95
C TRP A 4 -11.43 5.26 -21.30
N ASN A 5 -12.09 4.17 -20.92
CA ASN A 5 -11.43 3.00 -20.35
C ASN A 5 -10.54 2.31 -21.40
N VAL A 6 -11.05 2.17 -22.63
CA VAL A 6 -10.27 1.59 -23.74
C VAL A 6 -9.11 2.51 -24.12
N PHE A 7 -9.34 3.82 -24.19
CA PHE A 7 -8.30 4.80 -24.48
C PHE A 7 -7.15 4.71 -23.47
N TRP A 8 -7.43 4.74 -22.17
CA TRP A 8 -6.38 4.64 -21.14
C TRP A 8 -5.70 3.28 -21.13
N LEU A 9 -6.47 2.20 -21.31
CA LEU A 9 -5.91 0.86 -21.43
C LEU A 9 -4.87 0.83 -22.55
N LEU A 10 -5.22 1.29 -23.75
CA LEU A 10 -4.30 1.28 -24.88
C LEU A 10 -3.14 2.27 -24.69
N ALA A 11 -3.41 3.47 -24.20
CA ALA A 11 -2.40 4.51 -23.98
C ALA A 11 -1.31 4.08 -22.99
N ILE A 12 -1.64 3.26 -21.99
CA ILE A 12 -0.68 2.75 -21.02
C ILE A 12 -0.05 1.44 -21.51
N TRP A 13 -0.85 0.49 -21.99
CA TRP A 13 -0.37 -0.85 -22.30
C TRP A 13 0.41 -0.93 -23.61
N ILE A 14 0.07 -0.15 -24.64
CA ILE A 14 0.82 -0.16 -25.91
C ILE A 14 2.28 0.23 -25.71
N PRO A 15 2.64 1.41 -25.14
CA PRO A 15 4.04 1.77 -24.98
C PRO A 15 4.78 0.81 -24.04
N LEU A 16 4.10 0.26 -23.03
CA LEU A 16 4.69 -0.71 -22.11
C LEU A 16 5.06 -2.02 -22.82
N ILE A 17 4.15 -2.58 -23.63
CA ILE A 17 4.40 -3.78 -24.43
C ILE A 17 5.48 -3.51 -25.49
N LEU A 18 5.44 -2.35 -26.15
CA LEU A 18 6.45 -1.97 -27.12
C LEU A 18 7.84 -1.87 -26.49
N LEU A 19 7.95 -1.27 -25.30
CA LEU A 19 9.20 -1.21 -24.55
C LEU A 19 9.75 -2.61 -24.26
N TRP A 20 8.88 -3.54 -23.85
CA TRP A 20 9.25 -4.94 -23.60
C TRP A 20 9.75 -5.64 -24.85
N ILE A 21 9.00 -5.54 -25.95
CA ILE A 21 9.40 -6.14 -27.23
C ILE A 21 10.72 -5.52 -27.71
N PHE A 22 10.87 -4.20 -27.61
CA PHE A 22 12.09 -3.50 -28.01
C PHE A 22 13.30 -3.98 -27.20
N ALA A 23 13.16 -4.10 -25.87
CA ALA A 23 14.22 -4.62 -25.01
C ALA A 23 14.62 -6.05 -25.38
N LEU A 24 13.65 -6.92 -25.70
CA LEU A 24 13.93 -8.28 -26.15
C LEU A 24 14.61 -8.30 -27.52
N VAL A 25 14.12 -7.53 -28.49
CA VAL A 25 14.71 -7.44 -29.83
C VAL A 25 16.13 -6.89 -29.76
N ASP A 26 16.37 -5.85 -28.97
CA ASP A 26 17.70 -5.29 -28.74
C ASP A 26 18.66 -6.33 -28.14
N LEU A 27 18.18 -7.07 -27.13
CA LEU A 27 18.92 -8.17 -26.54
C LEU A 27 19.29 -9.26 -27.57
N PHE A 28 18.35 -9.64 -28.44
CA PHE A 28 18.62 -10.61 -29.50
C PHE A 28 19.60 -10.08 -30.56
N ARG A 29 19.56 -8.77 -30.84
CA ARG A 29 20.49 -8.10 -31.76
C ARG A 29 21.90 -7.93 -31.19
N SER A 30 22.07 -7.97 -29.87
CA SER A 30 23.40 -7.91 -29.25
C SER A 30 24.33 -9.04 -29.73
N SER A 31 25.63 -8.79 -29.78
CA SER A 31 26.66 -9.78 -30.15
C SER A 31 27.05 -10.73 -29.00
N MET A 32 26.27 -10.74 -27.91
CA MET A 32 26.53 -11.55 -26.72
C MET A 32 26.38 -13.06 -26.96
N SER A 33 27.06 -13.86 -26.14
CA SER A 33 26.88 -15.32 -26.13
C SER A 33 25.43 -15.71 -25.82
N GLY A 34 24.96 -16.84 -26.35
CA GLY A 34 23.57 -17.29 -26.17
C GLY A 34 23.16 -17.45 -24.70
N ILE A 35 24.08 -17.91 -23.84
CA ILE A 35 23.83 -18.05 -22.39
C ILE A 35 23.66 -16.69 -21.73
N THR A 36 24.52 -15.72 -22.09
CA THR A 36 24.41 -14.34 -21.59
C THR A 36 23.06 -13.72 -21.99
N LYS A 37 22.62 -13.94 -23.24
CA LYS A 37 21.29 -13.51 -23.68
C LYS A 37 20.17 -14.17 -22.87
N ALA A 38 20.25 -15.46 -22.61
CA ALA A 38 19.24 -16.16 -21.82
C ALA A 38 19.13 -15.59 -20.40
N LEU A 39 20.25 -15.30 -19.74
CA LEU A 39 20.27 -14.67 -18.42
C LEU A 39 19.59 -13.29 -18.43
N TRP A 40 19.92 -12.45 -19.40
CA TRP A 40 19.31 -11.12 -19.55
C TRP A 40 17.83 -11.19 -19.88
N ALA A 41 17.40 -12.14 -20.72
CA ALA A 41 16.00 -12.34 -21.04
C ALA A 41 15.20 -12.69 -19.78
N ILE A 42 15.72 -13.60 -18.95
CA ILE A 42 15.12 -13.95 -17.66
C ILE A 42 15.06 -12.70 -16.76
N ALA A 43 16.14 -11.93 -16.67
CA ALA A 43 16.18 -10.72 -15.86
C ALA A 43 15.11 -9.70 -16.31
N ILE A 44 14.95 -9.46 -17.62
CA ILE A 44 13.94 -8.55 -18.17
C ILE A 44 12.53 -9.01 -17.82
N VAL A 45 12.24 -10.31 -17.94
CA VAL A 45 10.92 -10.89 -17.63
C VAL A 45 10.63 -10.85 -16.13
N LEU A 46 11.63 -11.05 -15.28
CA LEU A 46 11.48 -11.07 -13.82
C LEU A 46 11.54 -9.67 -13.18
N LEU A 47 12.09 -8.67 -13.84
CA LEU A 47 12.18 -7.29 -13.37
C LEU A 47 10.86 -6.73 -12.78
N PRO A 48 9.69 -6.85 -13.44
CA PRO A 48 8.42 -6.35 -12.87
C PRO A 48 8.04 -7.04 -11.54
N VAL A 49 8.41 -8.31 -11.37
CA VAL A 49 8.13 -9.07 -10.14
C VAL A 49 9.13 -8.68 -9.06
N LEU A 50 10.41 -8.58 -9.43
CA LEU A 50 11.49 -8.26 -8.50
C LEU A 50 11.32 -6.86 -7.91
N GLY A 51 10.88 -5.88 -8.70
CA GLY A 51 10.58 -4.53 -8.21
C GLY A 51 9.50 -4.52 -7.13
N VAL A 52 8.45 -5.34 -7.30
CA VAL A 52 7.37 -5.47 -6.31
C VAL A 52 7.87 -6.13 -5.04
N ILE A 53 8.64 -7.21 -5.16
CA ILE A 53 9.23 -7.91 -4.00
C ILE A 53 10.15 -6.98 -3.22
N VAL A 54 11.03 -6.25 -3.91
CA VAL A 54 11.94 -5.28 -3.29
C VAL A 54 11.16 -4.16 -2.61
N TYR A 55 10.13 -3.62 -3.26
CA TYR A 55 9.27 -2.60 -2.66
C TYR A 55 8.64 -3.08 -1.36
N PHE A 56 8.00 -4.26 -1.36
CA PHE A 56 7.38 -4.78 -0.14
C PHE A 56 8.40 -5.21 0.92
N GLY A 57 9.56 -5.73 0.51
CA GLY A 57 10.61 -6.13 1.44
C GLY A 57 11.32 -4.96 2.12
N LEU A 58 11.50 -3.84 1.40
CA LEU A 58 12.12 -2.62 1.93
C LEU A 58 11.11 -1.64 2.55
N ARG A 59 9.81 -1.79 2.23
CA ARG A 59 8.75 -1.00 2.86
C ARG A 59 8.67 -1.39 4.33
N GLU A 60 9.25 -0.53 5.17
CA GLU A 60 8.88 -0.46 6.58
C GLU A 60 7.37 -0.26 6.67
N THR A 61 6.70 -1.16 7.41
CA THR A 61 5.27 -1.02 7.71
C THR A 61 5.13 0.09 8.73
N GLY A 62 5.40 1.33 8.30
CA GLY A 62 4.98 2.51 9.02
C GLY A 62 3.48 2.38 9.24
N GLN A 63 3.09 2.39 10.51
CA GLN A 63 1.71 2.21 10.98
C GLN A 63 0.76 2.93 10.02
N ASN A 64 0.12 2.15 9.16
CA ASN A 64 -0.90 2.63 8.25
C ASN A 64 -2.09 3.03 9.10
N GLN A 65 -2.06 4.26 9.62
CA GLN A 65 -3.23 4.99 10.07
C GLN A 65 -4.04 5.36 8.83
N TYR A 66 -4.51 4.37 8.07
CA TYR A 66 -5.66 4.58 7.22
C TYR A 66 -6.87 4.63 8.15
N ALA A 67 -7.01 5.76 8.86
CA ALA A 67 -8.33 6.23 9.24
C ALA A 67 -9.08 6.37 7.92
N VAL A 68 -9.97 5.41 7.64
CA VAL A 68 -10.95 5.55 6.58
C VAL A 68 -11.88 6.66 7.04
N THR A 69 -11.51 7.91 6.79
CA THR A 69 -12.42 9.04 6.92
C THR A 69 -13.44 8.87 5.80
N ALA A 70 -14.55 8.21 6.12
CA ALA A 70 -15.75 8.30 5.31
C ALA A 70 -16.06 9.78 5.06
N PRO A 71 -16.41 10.20 3.83
CA PRO A 71 -16.73 11.59 3.55
C PRO A 71 -18.02 11.96 4.31
N GLY A 72 -17.86 12.58 5.48
CA GLY A 72 -18.98 12.94 6.36
C GLY A 72 -18.67 13.13 7.84
N GLN A 73 -17.44 12.90 8.32
CA GLN A 73 -17.12 13.07 9.75
C GLN A 73 -16.06 14.15 9.98
N THR A 74 -16.51 15.40 9.92
CA THR A 74 -15.85 16.56 10.54
C THR A 74 -16.67 16.98 11.76
N GLY A 75 -16.68 16.10 12.76
CA GLY A 75 -17.21 16.30 14.10
C GLY A 75 -16.60 15.25 15.03
N PRO A 76 -16.51 15.49 16.36
CA PRO A 76 -16.06 14.46 17.29
C PRO A 76 -16.94 13.23 17.09
N ASP A 77 -16.33 12.10 16.72
CA ASP A 77 -17.03 10.85 16.45
C ASP A 77 -17.93 10.53 17.66
N PRO A 78 -19.27 10.40 17.49
CA PRO A 78 -20.18 10.15 18.62
C PRO A 78 -19.74 8.94 19.45
N ASP A 79 -19.11 7.97 18.78
CA ASP A 79 -18.56 6.76 19.39
C ASP A 79 -17.41 7.06 20.37
N THR A 80 -16.62 8.11 20.13
CA THR A 80 -15.52 8.50 21.05
C THR A 80 -16.06 9.05 22.37
N ALA A 81 -17.09 9.90 22.32
CA ALA A 81 -17.69 10.46 23.53
C ALA A 81 -18.36 9.36 24.38
N ASP A 82 -19.07 8.43 23.73
CA ASP A 82 -19.67 7.28 24.38
C ASP A 82 -18.61 6.32 24.96
N THR A 83 -17.47 6.18 24.28
CA THR A 83 -16.34 5.37 24.76
C THR A 83 -15.67 6.00 25.99
N ILE A 84 -15.51 7.32 26.03
CA ILE A 84 -14.99 8.04 27.21
C ILE A 84 -15.95 7.89 28.41
N ALA A 85 -17.27 7.96 28.17
CA ALA A 85 -18.28 7.75 29.22
C ALA A 85 -18.23 6.33 29.79
N ARG A 86 -18.07 5.31 28.94
CA ARG A 86 -17.91 3.91 29.38
C ARG A 86 -16.61 3.68 30.14
N LEU A 87 -15.51 4.29 29.71
CA LEU A 87 -14.23 4.22 30.44
C LEU A 87 -14.33 4.83 31.84
N HIS A 88 -15.05 5.95 31.97
CA HIS A 88 -15.30 6.58 33.27
C HIS A 88 -16.14 5.68 34.20
N ASP A 89 -17.20 5.06 33.69
CA ASP A 89 -18.02 4.10 34.47
C ASP A 89 -17.19 2.89 34.95
N LEU A 90 -16.34 2.35 34.07
CA LEU A 90 -15.46 1.23 34.41
C LEU A 90 -14.43 1.60 35.48
N ASN A 91 -13.90 2.82 35.45
CA ASN A 91 -13.00 3.32 36.48
C ASN A 91 -13.71 3.48 37.83
N GLN A 92 -14.92 4.06 37.84
CA GLN A 92 -15.69 4.24 39.09
C GLN A 92 -16.10 2.93 39.76
N ARG A 93 -16.24 1.86 38.97
CA ARG A 93 -16.50 0.51 39.46
C ARG A 93 -15.25 -0.19 40.02
N GLY A 94 -14.08 0.45 39.97
CA GLY A 94 -12.81 -0.06 40.48
C GLY A 94 -12.24 -1.23 39.66
N VAL A 95 -12.69 -1.41 38.42
CA VAL A 95 -12.24 -2.50 37.53
C VAL A 95 -10.96 -2.10 36.78
N LEU A 96 -10.72 -0.79 36.61
CA LEU A 96 -9.52 -0.23 35.99
C LEU A 96 -8.69 0.50 37.05
N ASP A 97 -7.37 0.36 36.98
CA ASP A 97 -6.41 1.12 37.80
C ASP A 97 -6.16 2.51 37.21
N ASP A 98 -5.87 3.51 38.04
CA ASP A 98 -5.79 4.92 37.65
C ASP A 98 -4.71 5.18 36.58
N LEU A 99 -3.65 4.38 36.60
CA LEU A 99 -2.55 4.43 35.61
C LEU A 99 -2.99 3.93 34.22
N GLU A 100 -3.85 2.92 34.16
CA GLU A 100 -4.36 2.39 32.89
C GLU A 100 -5.39 3.34 32.28
N TYR A 101 -6.24 3.94 33.10
CA TYR A 101 -7.21 4.94 32.66
C TYR A 101 -6.53 6.15 31.99
N ALA A 102 -5.44 6.66 32.56
CA ALA A 102 -4.67 7.77 31.99
C ALA A 102 -4.06 7.45 30.60
N LYS A 103 -3.64 6.19 30.41
CA LYS A 103 -3.06 5.72 29.14
C LYS A 103 -4.11 5.66 28.02
N TYR A 104 -5.30 5.13 28.31
CA TYR A 104 -6.39 5.06 27.33
C TYR A 104 -6.98 6.43 27.00
N LYS A 105 -7.10 7.32 28.00
CA LYS A 105 -7.52 8.71 27.77
C LYS A 105 -6.58 9.44 26.82
N THR A 106 -5.27 9.22 26.93
CA THR A 106 -4.27 9.85 26.07
C THR A 106 -4.31 9.32 24.62
N TYR A 107 -4.68 8.05 24.44
CA TYR A 107 -4.86 7.45 23.12
C TYR A 107 -6.11 7.98 22.40
N LEU A 108 -7.21 8.20 23.13
CA LEU A 108 -8.49 8.65 22.55
C LEU A 108 -8.60 10.15 22.28
N VAL A 109 -7.73 10.96 22.90
CA VAL A 109 -7.73 12.44 22.75
C VAL A 109 -6.71 12.92 21.71
N ARG A 110 -6.00 12.01 21.04
CA ARG A 110 -5.02 12.31 19.98
C ARG A 110 -5.64 12.19 18.60
#